data_AF-A0A074SJG7-F1
#
_entry.id   AF-A0A074SJG7-F1
#
_cell.length_a   1.000
_cell.length_b   1.000
_cell.length_c   1.000
_cell.angle_alpha   90.00
_cell.angle_beta   90.00
_cell.angle_gamma   90.00
#
_symmetry.space_group_name_H-M   'P 1'
#
loop_
_entity.id
_entity.type
_entity.pdbx_description
1 polymer ?
#
loop_
_entity_poly.entity_id
_entity_poly.type
_entity_poly.pdbx_seq_one_letter_code
_entity_poly.pdbx_strand_id
1 'polypeptide(L)'
;MMLPDEAILKVYDRRFADGTRKYHDIDPPTYEAEAQYAEYLRSDNVAQTEEQIDEQAELITDGDSYPNELGEHLAAILVKSFFENERTAYSVLSSLQGKHIPMFYGTTRFLNGSSPGLDTTVPGILVEFVPVNLYSDLNVLNSDVRLENLIVKPNGSEVVMIDFGHSRLRREDEGDQAWKRAKSDEDEEGCVGCVAHRRFGWNYVRSERYDIIEDDTGRKCRRLNPATGEMEDSYL
;
A
#
# COMPACT_ATOMS: atom_id res chain seq x y z
N MET A 1 -20.18 -17.50 -10.66
CA MET A 1 -19.36 -17.69 -9.45
C MET A 1 -20.29 -17.52 -8.26
N MET A 2 -20.28 -18.46 -7.30
CA MET A 2 -21.04 -18.31 -6.05
C MET A 2 -20.21 -17.46 -5.09
N LEU A 3 -20.82 -16.50 -4.39
CA LEU A 3 -20.16 -15.74 -3.33
C LEU A 3 -20.01 -16.64 -2.09
N PRO A 4 -18.94 -16.47 -1.29
CA PRO A 4 -18.74 -17.21 -0.05
C PRO A 4 -19.71 -16.72 1.03
N ASP A 5 -19.95 -17.54 2.05
CA ASP A 5 -20.79 -17.18 3.20
C ASP A 5 -20.17 -16.05 4.04
N GLU A 6 -18.85 -15.91 4.01
CA GLU A 6 -18.08 -14.83 4.65
C GLU A 6 -17.09 -14.23 3.65
N ALA A 7 -17.01 -12.89 3.61
CA ALA A 7 -16.08 -12.16 2.77
C ALA A 7 -15.61 -10.88 3.47
N ILE A 8 -14.44 -10.39 3.07
CA ILE A 8 -13.88 -9.14 3.58
C ILE A 8 -14.18 -8.04 2.57
N LEU A 9 -14.86 -6.99 3.04
CA LEU A 9 -15.05 -5.75 2.29
C LEU A 9 -13.98 -4.74 2.72
N LYS A 10 -13.01 -4.48 1.85
CA LYS A 10 -12.05 -3.39 2.02
C LYS A 10 -12.61 -2.12 1.37
N VAL A 11 -12.66 -1.02 2.12
CA VAL A 11 -13.26 0.25 1.71
C VAL A 11 -12.17 1.31 1.62
N TYR A 12 -12.11 2.03 0.50
CA TYR A 12 -11.08 3.02 0.20
C TYR A 12 -11.58 4.44 0.46
N ASP A 13 -11.97 4.71 1.70
CA ASP A 13 -12.46 6.02 2.11
C ASP A 13 -11.32 6.89 2.63
N ARG A 14 -11.05 8.02 1.98
CA ARG A 14 -9.96 8.94 2.35
C ARG A 14 -10.06 9.46 3.79
N ARG A 15 -11.28 9.53 4.33
CA ARG A 15 -11.52 10.06 5.69
C ARG A 15 -11.00 9.11 6.76
N PHE A 16 -10.89 7.82 6.42
CA PHE A 16 -10.42 6.78 7.35
C PHE A 16 -9.00 6.29 6.98
N ALA A 17 -8.29 7.01 6.10
CA ALA A 17 -6.96 6.66 5.64
C ALA A 17 -5.85 7.08 6.64
N ASP A 18 -5.97 6.68 7.91
CA ASP A 18 -5.12 7.15 9.02
C ASP A 18 -3.61 7.01 8.73
N GLY A 19 -3.22 5.92 8.07
CA GLY A 19 -1.82 5.68 7.67
C GLY A 19 -1.30 6.72 6.68
N THR A 20 -2.04 6.95 5.58
CA THR A 20 -1.74 7.96 4.58
C THR A 20 -1.68 9.35 5.20
N ARG A 21 -2.68 9.67 6.02
CA ARG A 21 -2.82 10.97 6.66
C ARG A 21 -1.64 11.26 7.58
N LYS A 22 -1.21 10.27 8.36
CA LYS A 22 -0.01 10.40 9.20
C LYS A 22 1.28 10.55 8.39
N TYR A 23 1.44 9.81 7.29
CA TYR A 23 2.66 9.83 6.49
C TYR A 23 2.85 11.18 5.77
N HIS A 24 1.77 11.76 5.26
CA HIS A 24 1.77 13.03 4.53
C HIS A 24 1.44 14.25 5.42
N ASP A 25 1.41 14.07 6.75
CA ASP A 25 1.09 15.13 7.73
C ASP A 25 -0.24 15.86 7.43
N ILE A 26 -1.26 15.09 7.02
CA ILE A 26 -2.59 15.60 6.71
C ILE A 26 -3.44 15.59 7.98
N ASP A 27 -4.00 16.75 8.33
CA ASP A 27 -4.86 16.94 9.51
C ASP A 27 -6.12 16.06 9.48
N PRO A 28 -6.51 15.40 10.59
CA PRO A 28 -7.67 14.52 10.65
C PRO A 28 -8.94 15.14 10.02
N PRO A 29 -9.83 14.32 9.44
CA PRO A 29 -11.01 14.85 8.75
C PRO A 29 -11.89 15.65 9.72
N THR A 30 -12.28 16.85 9.30
CA THR A 30 -13.21 17.72 10.03
C THR A 30 -14.37 18.13 9.14
N TYR A 31 -15.51 18.52 9.73
CA TYR A 31 -16.63 19.06 8.94
C TYR A 31 -16.25 20.32 8.15
N GLU A 32 -15.32 21.12 8.66
CA GLU A 32 -14.81 22.32 7.98
C GLU A 32 -13.95 21.95 6.77
N ALA A 33 -12.99 21.04 6.94
CA ALA A 33 -12.15 20.53 5.87
C ALA A 33 -13.00 19.87 4.75
N GLU A 34 -14.04 19.11 5.11
CA GLU A 34 -14.98 18.52 4.14
C GLU A 34 -15.73 19.59 3.34
N ALA A 35 -16.14 20.69 3.99
CA ALA A 35 -16.83 21.79 3.31
C ALA A 35 -15.89 22.56 2.36
N GLN A 36 -14.66 22.81 2.81
CA GLN A 36 -13.61 23.45 2.00
C GLN A 36 -13.24 22.58 0.79
N TYR A 37 -13.04 21.28 1.01
CA TYR A 37 -12.77 20.33 -0.05
C TYR A 37 -13.92 20.22 -1.06
N ALA A 38 -15.17 20.20 -0.59
CA ALA A 38 -16.33 20.18 -1.49
C ALA A 38 -16.42 21.43 -2.36
N GLU A 39 -15.97 22.59 -1.87
CA GLU A 39 -15.90 23.82 -2.67
C GLU A 39 -14.71 23.81 -3.64
N TYR A 40 -13.55 23.32 -3.19
CA TYR A 40 -12.39 23.10 -4.05
C TYR A 40 -12.74 22.21 -5.26
N LEU A 41 -13.48 21.11 -5.05
CA LEU A 41 -13.93 20.23 -6.13
C LEU A 41 -14.89 20.90 -7.14
N ARG A 42 -15.51 22.03 -6.78
CA ARG A 42 -16.34 22.82 -7.71
C ARG A 42 -15.55 23.91 -8.43
N SER A 43 -14.30 24.13 -8.05
CA SER A 43 -13.42 25.10 -8.69
C SER A 43 -12.94 24.61 -10.05
N ASP A 44 -12.51 25.54 -10.91
CA ASP A 44 -11.93 25.22 -12.22
C ASP A 44 -10.44 24.80 -12.14
N ASN A 45 -9.86 24.73 -10.94
CA ASN A 45 -8.42 24.51 -10.73
C ASN A 45 -8.12 23.28 -9.84
N VAL A 46 -8.89 22.21 -9.99
CA VAL A 46 -8.67 20.96 -9.26
C VAL A 46 -7.43 20.24 -9.79
N ALA A 47 -6.43 20.05 -8.94
CA ALA A 47 -5.21 19.31 -9.24
C ALA A 47 -5.53 17.87 -9.67
N GLN A 48 -4.65 17.26 -10.47
CA GLN A 48 -4.80 15.89 -10.96
C GLN A 48 -3.69 14.97 -10.47
N THR A 49 -2.60 15.54 -9.96
CA THR A 49 -1.41 14.82 -9.47
C THR A 49 -0.96 15.37 -8.12
N GLU A 50 -0.21 14.57 -7.36
CA GLU A 50 0.44 15.01 -6.11
C GLU A 50 1.32 16.25 -6.35
N GLU A 51 2.14 16.24 -7.41
CA GLU A 51 2.99 17.38 -7.80
C GLU A 51 2.18 18.68 -8.00
N GLN A 52 1.02 18.61 -8.65
CA GLN A 52 0.15 19.78 -8.83
C GLN A 52 -0.48 20.25 -7.52
N ILE A 53 -0.73 19.36 -6.57
CA ILE A 53 -1.22 19.73 -5.24
C ILE A 53 -0.12 20.47 -4.49
N ASP A 54 1.12 19.96 -4.53
CA ASP A 54 2.25 20.60 -3.86
C ASP A 54 2.55 21.97 -4.44
N GLU A 55 2.53 22.12 -5.77
CA GLU A 55 2.64 23.42 -6.44
C GLU A 55 1.52 24.40 -6.00
N GLN A 56 0.29 23.92 -5.87
CA GLN A 56 -0.82 24.75 -5.37
C GLN A 56 -0.64 25.12 -3.90
N ALA A 57 -0.15 24.21 -3.07
CA ALA A 57 0.11 24.46 -1.65
C ALA A 57 1.16 25.56 -1.50
N GLU A 58 2.27 25.49 -2.24
CA GLU A 58 3.34 26.50 -2.24
C GLU A 58 2.85 27.91 -2.61
N LEU A 59 1.85 28.02 -3.49
CA LEU A 59 1.29 29.31 -3.92
C LEU A 59 0.32 29.92 -2.90
N ILE A 60 -0.28 29.09 -2.03
CA ILE A 60 -1.31 29.49 -1.07
C ILE A 60 -0.69 29.75 0.30
N THR A 61 0.36 29.02 0.68
CA THR A 61 0.93 29.08 2.02
C THR A 61 2.07 30.10 2.13
N ASP A 62 1.88 31.10 3.01
CA ASP A 62 2.94 31.98 3.53
C ASP A 62 3.38 31.53 4.96
N GLY A 63 3.04 30.30 5.40
CA GLY A 63 3.25 29.80 6.78
C GLY A 63 3.15 28.27 6.95
N ASP A 64 3.24 27.80 8.20
CA ASP A 64 3.58 26.41 8.61
C ASP A 64 2.51 25.31 8.41
N SER A 65 1.32 25.59 7.85
CA SER A 65 0.20 24.62 7.80
C SER A 65 -0.32 24.38 6.39
N TYR A 66 -0.43 23.10 6.00
CA TYR A 66 -0.95 22.68 4.69
C TYR A 66 -2.45 23.03 4.55
N PRO A 67 -2.93 23.57 3.41
CA PRO A 67 -4.34 23.89 3.24
C PRO A 67 -5.22 22.64 3.34
N ASN A 68 -6.30 22.72 4.12
CA ASN A 68 -7.18 21.58 4.40
C ASN A 68 -7.73 20.93 3.13
N GLU A 69 -8.20 21.73 2.17
CA GLU A 69 -8.78 21.25 0.93
C GLU A 69 -7.76 20.50 0.06
N LEU A 70 -6.50 20.95 0.05
CA LEU A 70 -5.42 20.30 -0.67
C LEU A 70 -5.00 19.01 0.03
N GLY A 71 -4.96 19.01 1.37
CA GLY A 71 -4.71 17.81 2.17
C GLY A 71 -5.78 16.74 1.95
N GLU A 72 -7.06 17.12 1.96
CA GLU A 72 -8.16 16.21 1.65
C GLU A 72 -8.10 15.71 0.20
N HIS A 73 -7.69 16.56 -0.74
CA HIS A 73 -7.53 16.17 -2.14
C HIS A 73 -6.35 15.20 -2.34
N LEU A 74 -5.23 15.43 -1.66
CA LEU A 74 -4.07 14.53 -1.64
C LEU A 74 -4.48 13.15 -1.13
N ALA A 75 -5.17 13.10 0.02
CA ALA A 75 -5.71 11.87 0.56
C ALA A 75 -6.65 11.17 -0.45
N ALA A 76 -7.49 11.92 -1.17
CA ALA A 76 -8.37 11.37 -2.22
C ALA A 76 -7.59 10.73 -3.38
N ILE A 77 -6.58 11.42 -3.90
CA ILE A 77 -5.76 10.93 -5.02
C ILE A 77 -4.99 9.67 -4.61
N LEU A 78 -4.35 9.68 -3.44
CA LEU A 78 -3.55 8.57 -2.95
C LEU A 78 -4.42 7.33 -2.71
N VAL A 79 -5.54 7.48 -2.01
CA VAL A 79 -6.44 6.37 -1.70
C VAL A 79 -7.07 5.79 -2.98
N LYS A 80 -7.40 6.64 -3.96
CA LYS A 80 -7.84 6.18 -5.29
C LYS A 80 -6.74 5.38 -5.99
N SER A 81 -5.48 5.81 -5.89
CA SER A 81 -4.35 5.08 -6.48
C SER A 81 -4.18 3.70 -5.84
N PHE A 82 -4.35 3.58 -4.51
CA PHE A 82 -4.28 2.30 -3.81
C PHE A 82 -5.38 1.35 -4.23
N PHE A 83 -6.61 1.85 -4.40
CA PHE A 83 -7.71 1.06 -4.93
C PHE A 83 -7.40 0.50 -6.32
N GLU A 84 -6.94 1.34 -7.25
CA GLU A 84 -6.64 0.89 -8.61
C GLU A 84 -5.42 -0.04 -8.66
N ASN A 85 -4.39 0.22 -7.86
CA ASN A 85 -3.22 -0.65 -7.73
C ASN A 85 -3.61 -2.02 -7.21
N GLU A 86 -4.37 -2.10 -6.11
CA GLU A 86 -4.79 -3.37 -5.53
C GLU A 86 -5.71 -4.15 -6.48
N ARG A 87 -6.67 -3.46 -7.12
CA ARG A 87 -7.54 -4.06 -8.14
C ARG A 87 -6.71 -4.63 -9.30
N THR A 88 -5.73 -3.88 -9.78
CA THR A 88 -4.86 -4.29 -10.89
C THR A 88 -3.98 -5.46 -10.47
N ALA A 89 -3.40 -5.42 -9.27
CA ALA A 89 -2.62 -6.51 -8.70
C ALA A 89 -3.45 -7.80 -8.66
N TYR A 90 -4.68 -7.77 -8.13
CA TYR A 90 -5.56 -8.93 -8.16
C TYR A 90 -5.84 -9.43 -9.58
N SER A 91 -6.10 -8.54 -10.54
CA SER A 91 -6.32 -8.92 -11.94
C SER A 91 -5.12 -9.65 -12.54
N VAL A 92 -3.91 -9.12 -12.35
CA VAL A 92 -2.65 -9.70 -12.86
C VAL A 92 -2.34 -11.03 -12.17
N LEU A 93 -2.60 -11.11 -10.86
CA LEU A 93 -2.33 -12.27 -10.03
C LEU A 93 -3.51 -13.28 -10.01
N SER A 94 -4.40 -13.24 -11.00
CA SER A 94 -5.60 -14.10 -11.06
C SER A 94 -5.31 -15.59 -10.94
N SER A 95 -4.15 -16.07 -11.39
CA SER A 95 -3.73 -17.47 -11.28
C SER A 95 -3.35 -17.91 -9.86
N LEU A 96 -3.02 -16.95 -9.00
CA LEU A 96 -2.66 -17.13 -7.58
C LEU A 96 -3.86 -16.99 -6.65
N GLN A 97 -4.91 -16.30 -7.08
CA GLN A 97 -6.12 -16.14 -6.29
C GLN A 97 -6.68 -17.50 -5.87
N GLY A 98 -7.06 -17.62 -4.60
CA GLY A 98 -7.61 -18.87 -4.08
C GLY A 98 -6.56 -19.92 -3.70
N LYS A 99 -5.28 -19.63 -3.93
CA LYS A 99 -4.14 -20.50 -3.60
C LYS A 99 -3.11 -19.79 -2.74
N HIS A 100 -2.75 -18.59 -3.16
CA HIS A 100 -1.55 -17.86 -2.75
C HIS A 100 -1.77 -16.35 -2.57
N ILE A 101 -2.96 -15.87 -2.88
CA ILE A 101 -3.49 -14.60 -2.40
C ILE A 101 -5.01 -14.76 -2.26
N PRO A 102 -5.69 -13.87 -1.51
CA PRO A 102 -7.14 -13.74 -1.50
C PRO A 102 -7.81 -13.87 -2.88
N MET A 103 -8.96 -14.54 -2.97
CA MET A 103 -9.81 -14.44 -4.17
C MET A 103 -10.42 -13.06 -4.25
N PHE A 104 -10.29 -12.39 -5.38
CA PHE A 104 -10.96 -11.13 -5.70
C PHE A 104 -12.32 -11.42 -6.31
N TYR A 105 -13.38 -11.10 -5.57
CA TYR A 105 -14.76 -11.29 -6.03
C TYR A 105 -15.25 -10.16 -6.93
N GLY A 106 -14.64 -8.98 -6.80
CA GLY A 106 -14.97 -7.81 -7.61
C GLY A 106 -14.86 -6.50 -6.85
N THR A 107 -15.21 -5.43 -7.55
CA THR A 107 -15.34 -4.09 -6.98
C THR A 107 -16.75 -3.86 -6.46
N THR A 108 -16.87 -3.19 -5.33
CA THR A 108 -18.16 -2.83 -4.72
C THR A 108 -18.29 -1.31 -4.63
N ARG A 109 -19.54 -0.84 -4.50
CA ARG A 109 -19.86 0.53 -4.09
C ARG A 109 -21.04 0.46 -3.13
N PHE A 110 -21.12 1.37 -2.18
CA PHE A 110 -22.30 1.46 -1.33
C PHE A 110 -23.50 1.89 -2.18
N LEU A 111 -24.60 1.15 -2.09
CA LEU A 111 -25.86 1.56 -2.70
C LEU A 111 -26.53 2.58 -1.77
N ASN A 112 -27.07 3.64 -2.35
CA ASN A 112 -27.73 4.77 -1.66
C ASN A 112 -28.49 4.32 -0.40
N GLY A 113 -27.82 4.43 0.74
CA GLY A 113 -28.37 4.27 2.07
C GLY A 113 -28.04 5.54 2.83
N SER A 114 -29.07 6.25 3.26
CA SER A 114 -29.02 7.54 3.96
C SER A 114 -28.42 7.40 5.37
N SER A 115 -27.20 6.88 5.49
CA SER A 115 -26.45 6.89 6.75
C SER A 115 -25.59 8.16 6.77
N PRO A 116 -25.82 9.09 7.73
CA PRO A 116 -25.01 10.29 7.85
C PRO A 116 -23.53 9.92 7.96
N GLY A 117 -22.70 10.48 7.10
CA GLY A 117 -21.25 10.26 7.13
C GLY A 117 -20.73 9.12 6.24
N LEU A 118 -21.56 8.36 5.52
CA LEU A 118 -21.08 7.41 4.52
C LEU A 118 -21.10 8.05 3.11
N ASP A 119 -19.94 8.20 2.50
CA ASP A 119 -19.85 8.59 1.08
C ASP A 119 -20.08 7.35 0.21
N THR A 120 -21.21 7.33 -0.50
CA THR A 120 -21.63 6.19 -1.32
C THR A 120 -20.84 6.04 -2.61
N THR A 121 -20.01 7.04 -2.95
CA THR A 121 -19.14 7.01 -4.13
C THR A 121 -17.81 6.29 -3.85
N VAL A 122 -17.52 6.00 -2.58
CA VAL A 122 -16.28 5.32 -2.18
C VAL A 122 -16.23 3.89 -2.73
N PRO A 123 -15.16 3.55 -3.48
CA PRO A 123 -15.00 2.21 -4.00
C PRO A 123 -14.54 1.24 -2.90
N GLY A 124 -14.93 -0.03 -3.06
CA GLY A 124 -14.44 -1.12 -2.24
C GLY A 124 -14.00 -2.31 -3.06
N ILE A 125 -13.20 -3.17 -2.45
CA ILE A 125 -12.77 -4.46 -2.99
C ILE A 125 -13.30 -5.56 -2.08
N LEU A 126 -13.93 -6.58 -2.68
CA LEU A 126 -14.41 -7.76 -1.97
C LEU A 126 -13.44 -8.92 -2.18
N VAL A 127 -12.89 -9.45 -1.10
CA VAL A 127 -11.86 -10.49 -1.15
C VAL A 127 -12.11 -11.67 -0.19
N GLU A 128 -11.67 -12.87 -0.58
CA GLU A 128 -11.64 -14.09 0.24
C GLU A 128 -10.38 -14.18 1.09
N PHE A 129 -10.43 -14.89 2.20
CA PHE A 129 -9.27 -15.19 3.02
C PHE A 129 -8.45 -16.39 2.47
N VAL A 130 -7.23 -16.21 1.91
CA VAL A 130 -6.50 -17.33 1.22
C VAL A 130 -4.96 -17.15 1.14
N PRO A 131 -4.09 -18.19 1.36
CA PRO A 131 -2.65 -18.23 1.77
C PRO A 131 -1.66 -17.41 0.97
N VAL A 132 -0.37 -17.41 1.32
CA VAL A 132 0.76 -16.83 0.59
C VAL A 132 1.90 -17.82 0.46
N ASN A 133 2.26 -18.03 -0.80
CA ASN A 133 3.62 -18.29 -1.27
C ASN A 133 3.60 -17.98 -2.78
N LEU A 134 4.65 -17.39 -3.34
CA LEU A 134 4.89 -17.08 -4.78
C LEU A 134 4.57 -15.67 -5.30
N TYR A 135 3.96 -14.74 -4.55
CA TYR A 135 3.65 -13.42 -5.16
C TYR A 135 4.89 -12.58 -5.48
N SER A 136 5.96 -12.71 -4.68
CA SER A 136 7.23 -11.99 -4.89
C SER A 136 7.90 -12.33 -6.25
N ASP A 137 7.57 -13.50 -6.82
CA ASP A 137 8.09 -13.95 -8.13
C ASP A 137 7.29 -13.41 -9.33
N LEU A 138 6.22 -12.64 -9.10
CA LEU A 138 5.26 -12.22 -10.13
C LEU A 138 5.38 -10.76 -10.55
N ASN A 139 6.60 -10.22 -10.56
CA ASN A 139 6.85 -8.82 -10.96
C ASN A 139 6.02 -7.82 -10.12
N VAL A 140 5.78 -8.15 -8.85
CA VAL A 140 5.13 -7.29 -7.85
C VAL A 140 6.16 -6.89 -6.80
N LEU A 141 6.19 -5.60 -6.49
CA LEU A 141 6.91 -5.00 -5.38
C LEU A 141 5.86 -4.42 -4.44
N ASN A 142 5.76 -4.92 -3.22
CA ASN A 142 4.83 -4.44 -2.20
C ASN A 142 5.62 -3.65 -1.16
N SER A 143 5.35 -2.35 -1.03
CA SER A 143 6.03 -1.50 -0.05
C SER A 143 5.34 -1.42 1.31
N ASP A 144 4.31 -2.25 1.54
CA ASP A 144 3.62 -2.35 2.83
C ASP A 144 3.63 -3.78 3.40
N VAL A 145 4.77 -4.47 3.29
CA VAL A 145 4.94 -5.80 3.87
C VAL A 145 5.11 -5.70 5.39
N ARG A 146 4.09 -6.11 6.13
CA ARG A 146 4.06 -6.11 7.61
C ARG A 146 3.37 -7.35 8.14
N LEU A 147 3.69 -7.76 9.39
CA LEU A 147 3.08 -8.93 10.03
C LEU A 147 1.56 -8.79 10.15
N GLU A 148 1.05 -7.58 10.31
CA GLU A 148 -0.39 -7.27 10.40
C GLU A 148 -1.12 -7.49 9.08
N ASN A 149 -0.39 -7.39 7.96
CA ASN A 149 -0.87 -7.70 6.62
C ASN A 149 -0.68 -9.18 6.28
N LEU A 150 -0.23 -10.00 7.25
CA LEU A 150 -0.15 -11.44 7.11
C LEU A 150 -1.25 -12.14 7.92
N ILE A 151 -1.96 -13.08 7.31
CA ILE A 151 -2.96 -13.88 8.03
C ILE A 151 -2.67 -15.37 7.98
N VAL A 152 -2.72 -16.04 9.13
CA VAL A 152 -2.53 -17.49 9.21
C VAL A 152 -3.87 -18.18 9.03
N LYS A 153 -3.94 -19.21 8.18
CA LYS A 153 -5.14 -20.05 8.07
C LYS A 153 -5.52 -20.67 9.42
N PRO A 154 -6.82 -20.86 9.71
CA PRO A 154 -7.26 -21.48 10.98
C PRO A 154 -6.65 -22.86 11.25
N ASN A 155 -6.34 -23.61 10.20
CA ASN A 155 -5.69 -24.93 10.29
C ASN A 155 -4.16 -24.85 10.44
N GLY A 156 -3.59 -23.65 10.46
CA GLY A 156 -2.15 -23.40 10.57
C GLY A 156 -1.33 -23.81 9.35
N SER A 157 -1.94 -24.21 8.24
CA SER A 157 -1.20 -24.78 7.10
C SER A 157 -0.39 -23.74 6.34
N GLU A 158 -0.76 -22.47 6.43
CA GLU A 158 -0.45 -21.45 5.45
C GLU A 158 -0.58 -20.03 6.02
N VAL A 159 0.32 -19.12 5.62
CA VAL A 159 0.29 -17.68 5.93
C VAL A 159 -0.02 -16.91 4.66
N VAL A 160 -0.98 -16.00 4.68
CA VAL A 160 -1.58 -15.17 3.62
C VAL A 160 -1.02 -13.76 3.65
N MET A 161 -0.68 -13.12 2.52
CA MET A 161 -0.51 -11.66 2.44
C MET A 161 -1.83 -11.06 1.96
N ILE A 162 -2.28 -10.06 2.70
CA ILE A 162 -3.34 -9.14 2.31
C ILE A 162 -2.73 -7.77 2.08
N ASP A 163 -3.53 -6.86 1.53
CA ASP A 163 -3.14 -5.48 1.28
C ASP A 163 -2.05 -5.31 0.21
N PHE A 164 -2.50 -4.95 -1.00
CA PHE A 164 -1.64 -4.63 -2.13
C PHE A 164 -1.81 -3.17 -2.57
N GLY A 165 -2.41 -2.32 -1.73
CA GLY A 165 -2.65 -0.91 -2.05
C GLY A 165 -1.35 -0.16 -2.37
N HIS A 166 -0.28 -0.51 -1.66
CA HIS A 166 1.07 0.03 -1.85
C HIS A 166 1.94 -0.82 -2.79
N SER A 167 1.35 -1.68 -3.61
CA SER A 167 2.10 -2.47 -4.58
C SER A 167 2.30 -1.73 -5.90
N ARG A 168 3.48 -1.87 -6.50
CA ARG A 168 3.73 -1.53 -7.91
C ARG A 168 4.07 -2.76 -8.72
N LEU A 169 3.66 -2.73 -9.99
CA LEU A 169 4.12 -3.70 -10.97
C LEU A 169 5.48 -3.28 -11.53
N ARG A 170 6.27 -4.29 -11.92
CA ARG A 170 7.45 -4.07 -12.76
C ARG A 170 7.04 -3.43 -14.07
N ARG A 171 7.76 -2.38 -14.49
CA ARG A 171 7.49 -1.74 -15.77
C ARG A 171 8.07 -2.56 -16.92
N GLU A 172 7.50 -2.46 -18.12
CA GLU A 172 7.98 -3.20 -19.29
C GLU A 172 9.44 -2.83 -19.67
N ASP A 173 9.83 -1.58 -19.41
CA ASP A 173 11.17 -1.04 -19.64
C ASP A 173 12.14 -1.24 -18.47
N GLU A 174 11.67 -1.79 -17.34
CA GLU A 174 12.48 -2.02 -16.16
C GLU A 174 13.28 -3.33 -16.31
N GLY A 175 14.58 -3.19 -16.60
CA GLY A 175 15.49 -4.33 -16.72
C GLY A 175 15.66 -5.12 -15.42
N ASP A 176 16.14 -6.38 -15.52
CA ASP A 176 16.22 -7.30 -14.37
C ASP A 176 17.06 -6.75 -13.23
N GLN A 177 18.13 -6.00 -13.54
CA GLN A 177 18.97 -5.37 -12.52
C GLN A 177 18.26 -4.23 -11.80
N ALA A 178 17.50 -3.40 -12.52
CA ALA A 178 16.72 -2.34 -11.91
C ALA A 178 15.59 -2.90 -11.03
N TRP A 179 14.93 -3.97 -11.50
CA TRP A 179 13.92 -4.66 -10.72
C TRP A 179 14.50 -5.33 -9.46
N LYS A 180 15.64 -6.01 -9.59
CA LYS A 180 16.36 -6.58 -8.44
C LYS A 180 16.78 -5.52 -7.43
N ARG A 181 17.24 -4.35 -7.89
CA ARG A 181 17.53 -3.19 -7.03
C ARG A 181 16.30 -2.78 -6.24
N ALA A 182 15.19 -2.55 -6.92
CA ALA A 182 13.95 -2.17 -6.26
C ALA A 182 13.47 -3.21 -5.22
N LYS A 183 13.54 -4.52 -5.53
CA LYS A 183 13.22 -5.60 -4.57
C LYS A 183 14.18 -5.63 -3.38
N SER A 184 15.47 -5.37 -3.62
CA SER A 184 16.50 -5.34 -2.58
C SER A 184 16.32 -4.16 -1.63
N ASP A 185 16.06 -2.97 -2.19
CA ASP A 185 15.91 -1.72 -1.44
C ASP A 185 14.65 -1.72 -0.57
N GLU A 186 13.57 -2.37 -1.02
CA GLU A 186 12.33 -2.51 -0.24
C GLU A 186 12.45 -3.54 0.89
N ASP A 187 13.32 -4.55 0.72
CA ASP A 187 13.62 -5.58 1.72
C ASP A 187 12.37 -6.22 2.36
N GLU A 188 11.36 -6.57 1.54
CA GLU A 188 10.09 -7.18 1.97
C GLU A 188 10.29 -8.34 2.97
N GLU A 189 11.31 -9.16 2.74
CA GLU A 189 11.66 -10.30 3.60
C GLU A 189 12.21 -9.84 4.96
N GLY A 190 13.07 -8.82 4.98
CA GLY A 190 13.60 -8.20 6.19
C GLY A 190 12.51 -7.55 7.03
N CYS A 191 11.52 -6.89 6.39
CA CYS A 191 10.36 -6.30 7.06
C CYS A 191 9.55 -7.32 7.88
N VAL A 192 9.44 -8.57 7.40
CA VAL A 192 8.81 -9.67 8.17
C VAL A 192 9.79 -10.30 9.15
N GLY A 193 10.96 -10.70 8.66
CA GLY A 193 11.94 -11.52 9.37
C GLY A 193 12.47 -10.84 10.63
N CYS A 194 12.84 -9.57 10.54
CA CYS A 194 13.38 -8.82 11.67
C CYS A 194 12.32 -8.53 12.74
N VAL A 195 11.07 -8.30 12.34
CA VAL A 195 9.97 -8.10 13.29
C VAL A 195 9.63 -9.43 13.97
N ALA A 196 9.60 -10.54 13.24
CA ALA A 196 9.39 -11.87 13.82
C ALA A 196 10.51 -12.26 14.78
N HIS A 197 11.78 -11.95 14.45
CA HIS A 197 12.91 -12.13 15.36
C HIS A 197 12.72 -11.34 16.66
N ARG A 198 12.44 -10.04 16.58
CA ARG A 198 12.29 -9.18 17.76
C ARG A 198 11.07 -9.52 18.60
N ARG A 199 9.94 -9.83 17.97
CA ARG A 199 8.66 -10.06 18.66
C ARG A 199 8.52 -11.47 19.22
N PHE A 200 9.11 -12.46 18.55
CA PHE A 200 8.90 -13.88 18.89
C PHE A 200 10.19 -14.66 19.15
N GLY A 201 11.36 -14.04 19.00
CA GLY A 201 12.66 -14.72 19.16
C GLY A 201 12.97 -15.72 18.05
N TRP A 202 12.33 -15.60 16.89
CA TRP A 202 12.52 -16.53 15.78
C TRP A 202 13.89 -16.37 15.15
N ASN A 203 14.50 -17.48 14.72
CA ASN A 203 15.74 -17.42 13.96
C ASN A 203 15.41 -17.10 12.50
N TYR A 204 15.59 -15.83 12.14
CA TYR A 204 15.41 -15.36 10.78
C TYR A 204 16.68 -15.63 9.97
N VAL A 205 16.56 -16.38 8.88
CA VAL A 205 17.65 -16.63 7.92
C VAL A 205 17.22 -16.05 6.57
N ARG A 206 18.01 -15.11 6.06
CA ARG A 206 17.70 -14.41 4.81
C ARG A 206 17.87 -15.32 3.60
N SER A 207 17.02 -15.16 2.59
CA SER A 207 17.07 -15.98 1.38
C SER A 207 18.16 -15.58 0.36
N GLU A 208 18.74 -14.39 0.50
CA GLU A 208 19.72 -13.78 -0.43
C GLU A 208 19.21 -13.62 -1.88
N ARG A 209 17.91 -13.84 -2.12
CA ARG A 209 17.30 -13.92 -3.46
C ARG A 209 17.48 -12.65 -4.30
N TYR A 210 17.46 -11.47 -3.67
CA TYR A 210 17.61 -10.17 -4.31
C TYR A 210 18.88 -9.44 -3.87
N ASP A 211 19.89 -10.18 -3.40
CA ASP A 211 21.17 -9.57 -3.12
C ASP A 211 21.84 -9.11 -4.42
N ILE A 212 22.33 -7.88 -4.37
CA ILE A 212 23.01 -7.23 -5.48
C ILE A 212 24.50 -7.43 -5.23
N ILE A 213 25.12 -8.25 -6.07
CA ILE A 213 26.59 -8.34 -6.13
C ILE A 213 27.06 -6.97 -6.66
N GLU A 214 27.95 -6.32 -5.92
CA GLU A 214 28.47 -4.98 -6.20
C GLU A 214 28.67 -4.73 -7.71
N ASP A 215 28.10 -3.63 -8.21
CA ASP A 215 28.69 -2.97 -9.37
C ASP A 215 29.71 -1.93 -8.88
N ASP A 216 30.69 -1.62 -9.72
CA ASP A 216 31.84 -0.74 -9.44
C ASP A 216 31.46 0.73 -9.07
N THR A 217 30.17 0.99 -8.78
CA THR A 217 29.62 2.30 -8.45
C THR A 217 29.65 2.63 -6.95
N GLY A 218 30.00 1.67 -6.08
CA GLY A 218 30.19 1.89 -4.65
C GLY A 218 28.92 2.32 -3.88
N ARG A 219 27.73 2.07 -4.44
CA ARG A 219 26.46 2.38 -3.76
C ARG A 219 26.03 1.23 -2.85
N LYS A 220 25.63 1.60 -1.64
CA LYS A 220 25.30 0.71 -0.53
C LYS A 220 23.84 0.28 -0.61
N CYS A 221 23.55 -1.00 -0.37
CA CYS A 221 22.19 -1.44 -0.07
C CYS A 221 21.84 -1.04 1.36
N ARG A 222 20.69 -0.39 1.55
CA ARG A 222 20.09 -0.21 2.87
C ARG A 222 19.31 -1.46 3.23
N ARG A 223 19.58 -2.04 4.39
CA ARG A 223 18.98 -3.30 4.87
C ARG A 223 18.46 -3.12 6.28
N LEU A 224 17.37 -3.80 6.62
CA LEU A 224 16.88 -3.76 7.99
C LEU A 224 17.76 -4.69 8.86
N ASN A 225 18.48 -4.14 9.83
CA ASN A 225 19.30 -4.96 10.73
C ASN A 225 18.40 -5.69 11.75
N PRO A 226 18.48 -7.03 11.87
CA PRO A 226 17.62 -7.79 12.77
C PRO A 226 17.82 -7.50 14.26
N ALA A 227 19.03 -7.10 14.65
CA ALA A 227 19.41 -6.82 16.03
C ALA A 227 19.00 -5.41 16.47
N THR A 228 19.17 -4.41 15.60
CA THR A 228 18.86 -2.99 15.91
C THR A 228 17.47 -2.59 15.45
N GLY A 229 16.99 -3.18 14.35
CA GLY A 229 15.72 -2.83 13.74
C GLY A 229 15.73 -1.55 12.93
N GLU A 230 16.92 -0.98 12.71
CA GLU A 230 17.15 0.21 11.91
C GLU A 230 17.59 -0.18 10.49
N MET A 231 17.36 0.73 9.54
CA MET A 231 17.92 0.58 8.20
C MET A 231 19.42 0.90 8.26
N GLU A 232 20.25 -0.08 7.97
CA GLU A 232 21.70 0.04 7.97
C GLU A 232 22.25 -0.14 6.56
N ASP A 233 23.28 0.64 6.25
CA ASP A 233 24.07 0.46 5.04
C ASP A 233 24.93 -0.80 5.19
N SER A 234 24.68 -1.85 4.39
CA SER A 234 25.53 -3.03 4.37
C SER A 234 26.52 -2.98 3.21
N TYR A 235 27.79 -3.18 3.51
CA TYR A 235 28.80 -3.60 2.53
C TYR A 235 28.84 -5.13 2.53
N LEU A 236 28.94 -5.76 1.36
CA LEU A 236 29.28 -7.18 1.27
C LEU A 236 30.78 -7.34 1.51
#